data_AF-A0A920H5U3-F1
#
_entry.id   AF-A0A920H5U3-F1
#
_cell.length_a   1.000
_cell.length_b   1.000
_cell.length_c   1.000
_cell.angle_alpha   90.00
_cell.angle_beta   90.00
_cell.angle_gamma   90.00
#
_symmetry.space_group_name_H-M   'P 1'
#
loop_
_entity.id
_entity.type
_entity.pdbx_description
1 polymer ?
#
loop_
_entity_poly.entity_id
_entity_poly.type
_entity_poly.pdbx_seq_one_letter_code
_entity_poly.pdbx_strand_id
1 'polypeptide(L)'
;MPARAKREIGRLARHCGNRFYRKHLMRLTHHHKQRGTRLGALLTLLVALLASFGGGQLALAQTEPFVIQDIRVEGLQRISPGSVFAALPVGVGDTVDTFAVRAAAKSLFASGNFDDISIARDGGVLVVVVAERPSISEITIDGNKAIETEALLDGLKGAGLSVGQVFQRSTLEGMQLELQRQYVLQGRYDATIDSEVIAEPRNRVSIAIDVNEGTVATIQHINVVGNTIFSTRT
;
A
#
# COMPACT_ATOMS: atom_id res chain seq x y z
N MET A 1 -60.38 38.99 -17.99
CA MET A 1 -60.69 37.62 -18.47
C MET A 1 -60.79 37.66 -19.99
N PRO A 2 -60.39 36.61 -20.75
CA PRO A 2 -60.60 35.19 -20.47
C PRO A 2 -59.28 34.41 -20.25
N ALA A 3 -59.15 33.34 -19.46
CA ALA A 3 -60.06 32.33 -18.91
C ALA A 3 -60.61 31.30 -19.92
N ARG A 4 -59.75 30.43 -20.46
CA ARG A 4 -60.21 29.13 -21.00
C ARG A 4 -59.17 28.02 -21.23
N ALA A 5 -58.08 27.95 -20.45
CA ALA A 5 -57.15 26.82 -20.55
C ALA A 5 -56.52 26.37 -19.21
N LYS A 6 -57.08 26.79 -18.07
CA LYS A 6 -56.63 26.39 -16.72
C LYS A 6 -57.58 25.44 -15.98
N ARG A 7 -58.62 24.94 -16.65
CA ARG A 7 -59.50 23.89 -16.14
C ARG A 7 -59.25 22.66 -16.97
N GLU A 8 -58.35 21.78 -16.52
CA GLU A 8 -58.54 20.31 -16.59
C GLU A 8 -57.35 19.46 -16.15
N ILE A 9 -56.21 20.02 -15.77
CA ILE A 9 -55.15 19.24 -15.08
C ILE A 9 -55.39 19.28 -13.55
N GLY A 10 -56.67 19.21 -13.18
CA GLY A 10 -57.20 19.15 -11.81
C GLY A 10 -57.69 17.75 -11.42
N ARG A 11 -57.34 16.71 -12.18
CA ARG A 11 -57.59 15.32 -11.79
C ARG A 11 -56.32 14.52 -11.99
N LEU A 12 -55.84 13.93 -10.90
CA LEU A 12 -54.85 12.85 -10.84
C LEU A 12 -53.37 13.21 -10.66
N ALA A 13 -53.05 14.10 -9.72
CA ALA A 13 -51.78 14.02 -9.00
C ALA A 13 -52.07 13.93 -7.49
N ARG A 14 -52.56 12.75 -7.10
CA ARG A 14 -52.70 12.34 -5.70
C ARG A 14 -51.31 12.00 -5.15
N HIS A 15 -51.11 12.34 -3.87
CA HIS A 15 -50.06 11.85 -2.98
C HIS A 15 -48.63 12.28 -3.33
N CYS A 16 -47.79 12.79 -2.42
CA CYS A 16 -47.92 13.11 -1.01
C CYS A 16 -46.80 14.12 -0.74
N GLY A 17 -47.17 15.37 -0.49
CA GLY A 17 -46.26 16.51 -0.36
C GLY A 17 -46.05 16.87 1.11
N ASN A 18 -44.85 16.54 1.57
CA ASN A 18 -44.22 17.04 2.77
C ASN A 18 -44.28 18.58 2.87
N ARG A 19 -44.38 19.08 4.11
CA ARG A 19 -43.65 20.20 4.74
C ARG A 19 -44.57 21.21 5.45
N PHE A 20 -44.06 21.73 6.57
CA PHE A 20 -44.19 23.13 7.04
C PHE A 20 -45.22 23.52 8.14
N TYR A 21 -44.71 24.37 9.06
CA TYR A 21 -45.37 25.35 9.96
C TYR A 21 -45.63 25.03 11.45
N ARG A 22 -44.64 25.38 12.29
CA ARG A 22 -44.63 26.54 13.22
C ARG A 22 -45.98 26.97 13.86
N LYS A 23 -46.08 26.71 15.19
CA LYS A 23 -46.59 27.57 16.29
C LYS A 23 -47.90 28.39 16.05
N HIS A 24 -49.01 28.03 16.72
CA HIS A 24 -49.79 28.89 17.65
C HIS A 24 -51.07 28.23 18.22
N LEU A 25 -51.41 28.65 19.44
CA LEU A 25 -52.68 28.52 20.21
C LEU A 25 -53.09 27.13 20.74
N MET A 26 -52.98 26.83 22.04
CA MET A 26 -53.75 27.27 23.23
C MET A 26 -55.16 26.68 23.41
N ARG A 27 -55.28 26.00 24.57
CA ARG A 27 -56.44 25.81 25.46
C ARG A 27 -57.43 24.67 25.17
N LEU A 28 -57.54 23.80 26.20
CA LEU A 28 -58.72 23.31 26.92
C LEU A 28 -58.52 21.81 27.25
N THR A 29 -57.86 21.49 28.37
CA THR A 29 -58.44 21.13 29.69
C THR A 29 -59.07 19.72 29.79
N HIS A 30 -58.54 18.96 30.76
CA HIS A 30 -59.12 17.78 31.44
C HIS A 30 -59.25 16.47 30.66
N HIS A 31 -58.39 15.48 30.94
CA HIS A 31 -58.66 14.38 31.90
C HIS A 31 -57.48 13.37 31.95
N HIS A 32 -57.29 12.72 33.12
CA HIS A 32 -56.39 11.57 33.38
C HIS A 32 -54.88 11.83 33.42
N LYS A 33 -54.31 12.28 34.55
CA LYS A 33 -53.88 11.48 35.73
C LYS A 33 -52.86 10.38 35.41
N GLN A 34 -51.59 10.71 35.72
CA GLN A 34 -50.52 9.86 36.25
C GLN A 34 -50.09 8.64 35.40
N ARG A 35 -48.90 8.73 34.78
CA ARG A 35 -47.91 7.65 34.57
C ARG A 35 -46.74 8.21 33.74
N GLY A 36 -45.56 8.43 34.33
CA GLY A 36 -44.42 8.88 33.51
C GLY A 36 -43.16 9.38 34.21
N THR A 37 -42.87 9.00 35.46
CA THR A 37 -41.68 9.48 36.19
C THR A 37 -40.43 8.58 36.05
N ARG A 38 -40.45 7.56 35.17
CA ARG A 38 -39.31 6.64 35.01
C ARG A 38 -38.49 6.81 33.72
N LEU A 39 -38.94 7.62 32.76
CA LEU A 39 -38.27 7.77 31.46
C LEU A 39 -37.21 8.88 31.43
N GLY A 40 -37.31 9.88 32.31
CA GLY A 40 -36.36 11.01 32.36
C GLY A 40 -35.01 10.68 32.99
N ALA A 41 -34.97 9.76 33.97
CA ALA A 41 -33.74 9.40 34.69
C ALA A 41 -32.79 8.50 33.88
N LEU A 42 -33.34 7.74 32.91
CA LEU A 42 -32.56 6.86 32.03
C LEU A 42 -31.84 7.61 30.91
N LEU A 43 -32.41 8.73 30.44
CA LEU A 43 -31.78 9.55 29.39
C LEU A 43 -30.60 10.37 29.93
N THR A 44 -30.66 10.82 31.19
CA THR A 44 -29.56 11.55 31.85
C THR A 44 -28.39 10.66 32.22
N LEU A 45 -28.62 9.37 32.49
CA LEU A 45 -27.57 8.38 32.79
C LEU A 45 -26.76 7.99 31.55
N LEU A 46 -27.39 7.98 30.37
CA LEU A 46 -26.72 7.65 29.10
C LEU A 46 -25.77 8.77 28.61
N VAL A 47 -26.12 10.03 28.87
CA VAL A 47 -25.27 11.20 28.53
C VAL A 47 -24.07 11.31 29.47
N ALA A 48 -24.22 10.94 30.76
CA ALA A 48 -23.10 10.88 31.69
C ALA A 48 -22.13 9.72 31.39
N LEU A 49 -22.62 8.61 30.86
CA LEU A 49 -21.79 7.47 30.44
C LEU A 49 -20.95 7.80 29.19
N LEU A 50 -21.49 8.61 28.26
CA LEU A 50 -20.77 9.07 27.06
C LEU A 50 -19.74 10.18 27.36
N ALA A 51 -19.96 11.01 28.37
CA ALA A 51 -18.98 12.03 28.80
C ALA A 51 -17.76 11.44 29.52
N SER A 52 -17.87 10.20 30.01
CA SER A 52 -16.80 9.48 30.71
C SER A 52 -15.78 8.82 29.77
N PHE A 53 -16.04 8.81 28.46
CA PHE A 53 -15.21 8.11 27.47
C PHE A 53 -14.39 9.03 26.56
N GLY A 54 -14.42 10.36 26.81
CA GLY A 54 -13.81 11.37 25.94
C GLY A 54 -12.40 11.83 26.30
N GLY A 55 -11.75 11.22 27.31
CA GLY A 55 -10.49 11.69 27.89
C GLY A 55 -9.26 10.85 27.54
N GLY A 56 -9.27 10.09 26.46
CA GLY A 56 -8.09 9.35 26.00
C GLY A 56 -7.00 10.33 25.56
N GLN A 57 -6.12 10.72 26.49
CA GLN A 57 -4.89 11.43 26.16
C GLN A 57 -4.08 10.55 25.20
N LEU A 58 -3.99 10.99 23.94
CA LEU A 58 -3.03 10.47 22.99
C LEU A 58 -1.64 10.87 23.50
N ALA A 59 -1.07 10.04 24.37
CA ALA A 59 0.34 10.12 24.70
C ALA A 59 1.11 9.74 23.42
N LEU A 60 1.50 10.77 22.66
CA LEU A 60 2.50 10.60 21.63
C LEU A 60 3.76 10.14 22.35
N ALA A 61 4.15 8.88 22.15
CA ALA A 61 5.43 8.35 22.60
C ALA A 61 6.54 9.11 21.85
N GLN A 62 6.88 10.29 22.36
CA GLN A 62 8.04 11.05 21.95
C GLN A 62 9.21 10.41 22.70
N THR A 63 10.03 9.61 22.00
CA THR A 63 11.30 9.15 22.58
C THR A 63 12.10 10.36 22.99
N GLU A 64 12.38 10.49 24.29
CA GLU A 64 13.18 11.59 24.79
C GLU A 64 14.55 11.60 24.11
N PRO A 65 15.03 12.77 23.65
CA PRO A 65 16.36 12.89 23.10
C PRO A 65 17.39 12.34 24.08
N PHE A 66 18.36 11.58 23.59
CA PHE A 66 19.40 11.01 24.43
C PHE A 66 20.77 11.11 23.77
N VAL A 67 21.80 11.13 24.60
CA VAL A 67 23.19 11.15 24.14
C VAL A 67 23.67 9.73 23.93
N ILE A 68 24.20 9.43 22.74
CA ILE A 68 24.81 8.14 22.43
C ILE A 68 26.09 7.99 23.24
N GLN A 69 26.15 6.97 24.09
CA GLN A 69 27.37 6.58 24.80
C GLN A 69 28.16 5.51 24.04
N ASP A 70 27.45 4.63 23.34
CA ASP A 70 28.03 3.56 22.53
C ASP A 70 27.06 3.13 21.41
N ILE A 71 27.58 2.52 20.34
CA ILE A 71 26.78 1.99 19.23
C ILE A 71 27.10 0.50 19.05
N ARG A 72 26.10 -0.34 19.26
CA ARG A 72 26.19 -1.79 19.07
C ARG A 72 25.52 -2.18 17.77
N VAL A 73 26.21 -2.94 16.93
CA VAL A 73 25.68 -3.45 15.66
C VAL A 73 25.56 -4.97 15.73
N GLU A 74 24.39 -5.49 15.38
CA GLU A 74 24.05 -6.92 15.43
C GLU A 74 23.50 -7.40 14.08
N GLY A 75 23.70 -8.68 13.75
CA GLY A 75 23.15 -9.32 12.55
C GLY A 75 24.02 -9.23 11.28
N LEU A 76 25.22 -8.64 11.40
CA LEU A 76 26.23 -8.67 10.33
C LEU A 76 26.79 -10.09 10.15
N GLN A 77 27.03 -10.46 8.89
CA GLN A 77 27.61 -11.73 8.49
C GLN A 77 28.86 -11.51 7.61
N ARG A 78 28.70 -10.81 6.48
CA ARG A 78 29.79 -10.59 5.52
C ARG A 78 30.21 -9.12 5.45
N ILE A 79 29.36 -8.20 5.89
CA ILE A 79 29.62 -6.76 5.85
C ILE A 79 30.40 -6.37 7.10
N SER A 80 31.42 -5.53 6.93
CA SER A 80 32.19 -5.03 8.06
C SER A 80 31.37 -4.03 8.88
N PRO A 81 31.51 -4.00 10.22
CA PRO A 81 30.87 -2.98 11.05
C PRO A 81 31.24 -1.55 10.63
N GLY A 82 32.45 -1.34 10.11
CA GLY A 82 32.92 -0.06 9.58
C GLY A 82 32.01 0.52 8.49
N SER A 83 31.45 -0.32 7.63
CA SER A 83 30.51 0.12 6.59
C SER A 83 29.20 0.64 7.17
N VAL A 84 28.73 0.06 8.28
CA VAL A 84 27.53 0.53 8.99
C VAL A 84 27.81 1.90 9.62
N PHE A 85 28.94 2.05 10.31
CA PHE A 85 29.33 3.33 10.90
C PHE A 85 29.52 4.43 9.86
N ALA A 86 30.07 4.12 8.70
CA ALA A 86 30.24 5.09 7.60
C ALA A 86 28.91 5.56 7.00
N ALA A 87 27.86 4.74 7.08
CA ALA A 87 26.52 5.07 6.58
C ALA A 87 25.64 5.77 7.63
N LEU A 88 26.02 5.76 8.91
CA LEU A 88 25.26 6.40 9.98
C LEU A 88 25.54 7.92 10.02
N PRO A 89 24.50 8.77 9.99
CA PRO A 89 24.64 10.23 10.13
C PRO A 89 24.85 10.67 11.59
N VAL A 90 24.93 9.73 12.53
CA VAL A 90 25.06 9.95 13.97
C VAL A 90 26.23 9.13 14.52
N GLY A 91 26.96 9.69 15.47
CA GLY A 91 28.09 9.05 16.14
C GLY A 91 27.96 9.03 17.66
N VAL A 92 28.94 8.41 18.31
CA VAL A 92 29.07 8.44 19.77
C VAL A 92 29.28 9.88 20.23
N GLY A 93 28.52 10.32 21.24
CA GLY A 93 28.51 11.68 21.76
C GLY A 93 27.43 12.58 21.16
N ASP A 94 26.77 12.16 20.06
CA ASP A 94 25.68 12.93 19.48
C ASP A 94 24.38 12.77 20.27
N THR A 95 23.55 13.81 20.23
CA THR A 95 22.18 13.76 20.76
C THR A 95 21.25 13.24 19.66
N VAL A 96 20.60 12.11 19.92
CA VAL A 96 19.69 11.46 18.97
C VAL A 96 18.25 11.63 19.43
N ASP A 97 17.44 12.15 18.52
CA ASP A 97 15.98 12.20 18.62
C ASP A 97 15.33 11.19 17.65
N THR A 98 14.00 11.14 17.64
CA THR A 98 13.28 10.23 16.73
C THR A 98 13.50 10.53 15.25
N PHE A 99 13.83 11.77 14.88
CA PHE A 99 14.11 12.14 13.49
C PHE A 99 15.47 11.65 13.04
N ALA A 100 16.48 11.77 13.90
CA ALA A 100 17.83 11.25 13.68
C ALA A 100 17.82 9.72 13.54
N VAL A 101 17.03 9.00 14.35
CA VAL A 101 16.84 7.54 14.20
C VAL A 101 16.25 7.20 12.82
N ARG A 102 15.20 7.91 12.38
CA ARG A 102 14.62 7.67 11.05
C ARG A 102 15.59 8.00 9.92
N ALA A 103 16.37 9.07 10.06
CA ALA A 103 17.39 9.46 9.10
C ALA A 103 18.50 8.39 9.02
N ALA A 104 18.93 7.86 10.16
CA ALA A 104 19.88 6.76 10.24
C ALA A 104 19.36 5.50 9.55
N ALA A 105 18.13 5.07 9.87
CA ALA A 105 17.50 3.92 9.21
C ALA A 105 17.42 4.12 7.69
N LYS A 106 16.99 5.31 7.23
CA LYS A 106 16.92 5.65 5.80
C LYS A 106 18.30 5.60 5.13
N SER A 107 19.34 6.11 5.79
CA SER A 107 20.71 6.10 5.26
C SER A 107 21.24 4.67 5.12
N LEU A 108 20.98 3.82 6.12
CA LEU A 108 21.35 2.41 6.06
C LEU A 108 20.59 1.66 4.96
N PHE A 109 19.29 1.91 4.78
CA PHE A 109 18.52 1.33 3.67
C PHE A 109 19.04 1.79 2.30
N ALA A 110 19.43 3.06 2.18
CA ALA A 110 19.98 3.61 0.94
C ALA A 110 21.32 2.97 0.53
N SER A 111 22.03 2.31 1.45
CA SER A 111 23.23 1.52 1.11
C SER A 111 22.92 0.30 0.24
N GLY A 112 21.66 -0.15 0.18
CA GLY A 112 21.22 -1.29 -0.63
C GLY A 112 21.67 -2.65 -0.11
N ASN A 113 22.30 -2.71 1.07
CA ASN A 113 22.89 -3.94 1.60
C ASN A 113 22.00 -4.70 2.61
N PHE A 114 20.99 -4.04 3.16
CA PHE A 114 20.16 -4.58 4.25
C PHE A 114 18.70 -4.69 3.82
N ASP A 115 18.07 -5.79 4.21
CA ASP A 115 16.66 -6.08 3.94
C ASP A 115 15.75 -5.56 5.03
N ASP A 116 16.20 -5.68 6.29
CA ASP A 116 15.51 -5.18 7.47
C ASP A 116 16.50 -4.47 8.41
N ILE A 117 16.02 -3.41 9.06
CA ILE A 117 16.83 -2.55 9.92
C ILE A 117 15.96 -2.11 11.10
N SER A 118 16.35 -2.54 12.29
CA SER A 118 15.74 -2.16 13.55
C SER A 118 16.74 -1.39 14.39
N ILE A 119 16.35 -0.18 14.80
CA ILE A 119 17.18 0.67 15.66
C ILE A 119 16.45 0.82 16.99
N ALA A 120 17.08 0.33 18.05
CA ALA A 120 16.59 0.37 19.41
C ALA A 120 17.55 1.15 20.31
N ARG A 121 17.04 1.54 21.47
CA ARG A 121 17.81 2.18 22.54
C ARG A 121 17.84 1.26 23.74
N ASP A 122 19.04 0.99 24.25
CA ASP A 122 19.28 0.26 25.49
C ASP A 122 20.10 1.15 26.44
N GLY A 123 19.40 1.89 27.31
CA GLY A 123 20.02 2.88 28.19
C GLY A 123 20.68 4.02 27.40
N GLY A 124 22.02 4.06 27.41
CA GLY A 124 22.85 4.98 26.63
C GLY A 124 23.39 4.40 25.32
N VAL A 125 23.08 3.14 25.01
CA VAL A 125 23.59 2.43 23.84
C VAL A 125 22.56 2.45 22.72
N LEU A 126 23.00 2.82 21.52
CA LEU A 126 22.21 2.68 20.30
C LEU A 126 22.43 1.27 19.73
N VAL A 127 21.38 0.45 19.71
CA VAL A 127 21.43 -0.92 19.20
C VAL A 127 20.87 -0.93 17.78
N VAL A 128 21.72 -1.25 16.81
CA VAL A 128 21.38 -1.34 15.39
C VAL A 128 21.37 -2.82 15.00
N VAL A 129 20.18 -3.39 14.88
CA VAL A 129 19.98 -4.76 14.41
C VAL A 129 19.70 -4.71 12.92
N VAL A 130 20.51 -5.42 12.12
CA VAL A 130 20.36 -5.47 10.67
C VAL A 130 20.19 -6.90 10.17
N ALA A 131 19.40 -7.05 9.12
CA ALA A 131 19.37 -8.27 8.32
C ALA A 131 20.04 -7.98 6.97
N GLU A 132 21.21 -8.58 6.71
CA GLU A 132 21.91 -8.46 5.43
C GLU A 132 21.09 -9.08 4.30
N ARG A 133 21.02 -8.38 3.15
CA ARG A 133 20.42 -8.94 1.94
C ARG A 133 21.24 -10.13 1.44
N PRO A 134 20.59 -11.20 0.98
CA PRO A 134 21.30 -12.34 0.43
C PRO A 134 21.92 -12.00 -0.94
N SER A 135 22.97 -12.72 -1.31
CA SER A 135 23.50 -12.67 -2.68
C SER A 135 22.85 -13.71 -3.58
N ILE A 136 22.65 -13.39 -4.86
CA ILE A 136 22.10 -14.30 -5.86
C ILE A 136 23.14 -15.37 -6.20
N SER A 137 22.82 -16.64 -5.96
CA SER A 137 23.66 -17.79 -6.32
C SER A 137 23.41 -18.27 -7.75
N GLU A 138 22.14 -18.30 -8.15
CA GLU A 138 21.68 -18.86 -9.41
C GLU A 138 20.36 -18.20 -9.83
N ILE A 139 20.16 -18.08 -11.14
CA ILE A 139 18.89 -17.67 -11.74
C ILE A 139 18.54 -18.71 -12.80
N THR A 140 17.39 -19.35 -12.63
CA THR A 140 16.84 -20.34 -13.57
C THR A 140 15.56 -19.76 -14.18
N ILE A 141 15.42 -19.92 -15.49
CA ILE A 141 14.23 -19.46 -16.22
C ILE A 141 13.68 -20.66 -17.00
N ASP A 142 12.41 -20.95 -16.80
CA ASP A 142 11.68 -22.02 -17.47
C ASP A 142 10.43 -21.48 -18.17
N GLY A 143 9.96 -22.20 -19.18
CA GLY A 143 8.71 -21.87 -19.90
C GLY A 143 8.84 -20.81 -21.00
N ASN A 144 9.99 -20.13 -21.11
CA ASN A 144 10.29 -19.21 -22.21
C ASN A 144 10.68 -19.96 -23.50
N LYS A 145 9.90 -19.76 -24.56
CA LYS A 145 10.07 -20.33 -25.90
C LYS A 145 10.12 -19.27 -27.01
N ALA A 146 9.49 -18.12 -26.80
CA ALA A 146 9.42 -17.01 -27.73
C ALA A 146 10.60 -16.04 -27.56
N ILE A 147 11.17 -15.97 -26.35
CA ILE A 147 12.36 -15.18 -26.04
C ILE A 147 13.44 -16.15 -25.53
N GLU A 148 14.60 -16.12 -26.17
CA GLU A 148 15.76 -16.92 -25.78
C GLU A 148 16.20 -16.61 -24.35
N THR A 149 16.60 -17.65 -23.61
CA THR A 149 16.98 -17.52 -22.19
C THR A 149 18.13 -16.54 -22.00
N GLU A 150 19.10 -16.53 -22.90
CA GLU A 150 20.23 -15.60 -22.88
C GLU A 150 19.79 -14.15 -22.97
N ALA A 151 18.81 -13.84 -23.83
CA ALA A 151 18.28 -12.49 -23.97
C ALA A 151 17.52 -12.03 -22.71
N LEU A 152 16.80 -12.95 -22.06
CA LEU A 152 16.15 -12.69 -20.77
C LEU A 152 17.19 -12.43 -19.67
N LEU A 153 18.22 -13.29 -19.58
CA LEU A 153 19.30 -13.13 -18.61
C LEU A 153 20.07 -11.82 -18.80
N ASP A 154 20.33 -11.42 -20.04
CA ASP A 154 20.96 -10.13 -20.34
C ASP A 154 20.06 -8.95 -19.92
N GLY A 155 18.75 -9.05 -20.15
CA GLY A 155 17.77 -8.08 -19.67
C GLY A 155 17.74 -7.96 -18.15
N LEU A 156 17.72 -9.10 -17.44
CA LEU A 156 17.78 -9.16 -15.98
C LEU A 156 19.07 -8.54 -15.43
N LYS A 157 20.21 -8.85 -16.07
CA LYS A 157 21.51 -8.28 -15.72
C LYS A 157 21.54 -6.76 -15.88
N GLY A 158 20.94 -6.22 -16.94
CA GLY A 158 20.81 -4.78 -17.15
C GLY A 158 20.03 -4.06 -16.05
N ALA A 159 19.12 -4.77 -15.37
CA ALA A 159 18.34 -4.26 -14.24
C ALA A 159 19.00 -4.50 -12.87
N GLY A 160 20.20 -5.07 -12.82
CA GLY A 160 20.90 -5.39 -11.58
C GLY A 160 20.52 -6.74 -10.95
N LEU A 161 19.79 -7.59 -11.67
CA LEU A 161 19.47 -8.95 -11.24
C LEU A 161 20.38 -9.96 -11.96
N SER A 162 21.52 -10.27 -11.35
CA SER A 162 22.47 -11.24 -11.89
C SER A 162 23.19 -12.02 -10.80
N VAL A 163 23.70 -13.20 -11.15
CA VAL A 163 24.51 -14.03 -10.23
C VAL A 163 25.65 -13.22 -9.61
N GLY A 164 25.81 -13.34 -8.28
CA GLY A 164 26.79 -12.63 -7.47
C GLY A 164 26.35 -11.25 -6.98
N GLN A 165 25.26 -10.68 -7.49
CA GLN A 165 24.71 -9.41 -7.01
C GLN A 165 23.88 -9.59 -5.74
N VAL A 166 23.63 -8.48 -5.04
CA VAL A 166 22.74 -8.43 -3.88
C VAL A 166 21.29 -8.56 -4.35
N PHE A 167 20.53 -9.47 -3.74
CA PHE A 167 19.14 -9.68 -4.06
C PHE A 167 18.25 -8.55 -3.51
N GLN A 168 17.45 -7.95 -4.40
CA GLN A 168 16.45 -6.95 -4.06
C GLN A 168 15.10 -7.41 -4.58
N ARG A 169 14.15 -7.61 -3.66
CA ARG A 169 12.79 -8.05 -3.99
C ARG A 169 12.08 -7.09 -4.94
N SER A 170 12.23 -5.78 -4.72
CA SER A 170 11.66 -4.74 -5.58
C SER A 170 12.16 -4.82 -7.03
N THR A 171 13.41 -5.20 -7.22
CA THR A 171 14.00 -5.37 -8.56
C THR A 171 13.40 -6.58 -9.25
N LEU A 172 13.24 -7.71 -8.54
CA LEU A 172 12.58 -8.90 -9.09
C LEU A 172 11.13 -8.62 -9.50
N GLU A 173 10.34 -7.98 -8.62
CA GLU A 173 8.94 -7.63 -8.90
C GLU A 173 8.81 -6.65 -10.07
N GLY A 174 9.70 -5.64 -10.14
CA GLY A 174 9.77 -4.74 -11.28
C GLY A 174 10.11 -5.45 -12.59
N MET A 175 11.02 -6.42 -12.54
CA MET A 175 11.40 -7.22 -13.71
C MET A 175 10.31 -8.18 -14.17
N GLN A 176 9.56 -8.79 -13.27
CA GLN A 176 8.39 -9.60 -13.65
C GLN A 176 7.39 -8.78 -14.45
N LEU A 177 7.08 -7.57 -14.00
CA LEU A 177 6.18 -6.67 -14.72
C LEU A 177 6.73 -6.27 -16.10
N GLU A 178 8.03 -6.00 -16.19
CA GLU A 178 8.64 -5.62 -17.45
C GLU A 178 8.69 -6.78 -18.44
N LEU A 179 9.08 -7.97 -18.00
CA LEU A 179 9.04 -9.18 -18.83
C LEU A 179 7.62 -9.47 -19.31
N GLN A 180 6.61 -9.32 -18.44
CA GLN A 180 5.21 -9.50 -18.81
C GLN A 180 4.79 -8.50 -19.90
N ARG A 181 5.21 -7.23 -19.78
CA ARG A 181 4.99 -6.23 -20.82
C ARG A 181 5.64 -6.59 -22.15
N GLN A 182 6.85 -7.15 -22.13
CA GLN A 182 7.51 -7.58 -23.37
C GLN A 182 6.70 -8.66 -24.10
N TYR A 183 6.13 -9.63 -23.37
CA TYR A 183 5.21 -10.61 -23.97
C TYR A 183 3.92 -9.97 -24.50
N VAL A 184 3.33 -9.04 -23.76
CA VAL A 184 2.16 -8.27 -24.20
C VAL A 184 2.45 -7.51 -25.51
N LEU A 185 3.62 -6.89 -25.65
CA LEU A 185 4.05 -6.19 -26.87
C LEU A 185 4.19 -7.14 -28.07
N GLN A 186 4.48 -8.42 -27.84
CA GLN A 186 4.49 -9.46 -28.87
C GLN A 186 3.10 -10.03 -29.18
N GLY A 187 2.04 -9.44 -28.61
CA GLY A 187 0.65 -9.89 -28.80
C GLY A 187 0.24 -11.05 -27.90
N ARG A 188 0.98 -11.34 -26.82
CA ARG A 188 0.65 -12.39 -25.85
C ARG A 188 0.07 -11.77 -24.59
N TYR A 189 -1.23 -11.44 -24.64
CA TYR A 189 -1.91 -10.73 -23.54
C TYR A 189 -2.09 -11.58 -22.28
N ASP A 190 -2.19 -12.90 -22.44
CA ASP A 190 -2.40 -13.85 -21.34
C ASP A 190 -1.08 -14.38 -20.74
N ALA A 191 0.04 -13.69 -21.00
CA ALA A 191 1.32 -14.05 -20.45
C ALA A 191 1.37 -13.78 -18.94
N THR A 192 1.89 -14.75 -18.18
CA THR A 192 2.05 -14.70 -16.73
C THR A 192 3.48 -15.11 -16.37
N ILE A 193 4.04 -14.44 -15.35
CA ILE A 193 5.42 -14.66 -14.92
C ILE A 193 5.41 -14.81 -13.42
N ASP A 194 5.74 -16.02 -12.97
CA ASP A 194 5.85 -16.36 -11.56
C ASP A 194 7.33 -16.45 -11.18
N SER A 195 7.65 -16.13 -9.94
CA SER A 195 9.00 -16.31 -9.42
C SER A 195 9.00 -16.87 -8.02
N GLU A 196 9.96 -17.74 -7.76
CA GLU A 196 10.21 -18.34 -6.46
C GLU A 196 11.63 -18.00 -6.02
N VAL A 197 11.76 -17.56 -4.77
CA VAL A 197 13.05 -17.23 -4.15
C VAL A 197 13.35 -18.32 -3.14
N ILE A 198 14.37 -19.12 -3.42
CA ILE A 198 14.75 -20.27 -2.62
C ILE A 198 15.97 -19.89 -1.78
N ALA A 199 15.83 -19.95 -0.46
CA ALA A 199 16.91 -19.64 0.46
C ALA A 199 18.00 -20.73 0.45
N GLU A 200 19.25 -20.29 0.42
CA GLU A 200 20.44 -21.13 0.45
C GLU A 200 21.33 -20.87 1.68
N PRO A 201 22.20 -21.83 2.04
CA PRO A 201 23.23 -21.61 3.06
C PRO A 201 24.15 -20.43 2.73
N ARG A 202 24.67 -19.78 3.78
CA ARG A 202 25.61 -18.63 3.70
C ARG A 202 24.98 -17.34 3.17
N ASN A 203 23.72 -17.08 3.54
CA ASN A 203 22.95 -15.90 3.15
C ASN A 203 22.91 -15.69 1.64
N ARG A 204 22.44 -16.71 0.92
CA ARG A 204 22.28 -16.68 -0.52
C ARG A 204 20.87 -17.08 -0.91
N VAL A 205 20.50 -16.78 -2.14
CA VAL A 205 19.22 -17.18 -2.73
C VAL A 205 19.42 -17.63 -4.16
N SER A 206 18.74 -18.69 -4.55
CA SER A 206 18.49 -19.01 -5.95
C SER A 206 17.10 -18.49 -6.35
N ILE A 207 16.99 -18.03 -7.59
CA ILE A 207 15.75 -17.47 -8.13
C ILE A 207 15.28 -18.36 -9.26
N ALA A 208 14.10 -18.94 -9.13
CA ALA A 208 13.43 -19.66 -10.21
C ALA A 208 12.35 -18.74 -10.81
N ILE A 209 12.34 -18.58 -12.13
CA ILE A 209 11.35 -17.78 -12.86
C ILE A 209 10.62 -18.74 -13.80
N ASP A 210 9.31 -18.88 -13.60
CA ASP A 210 8.43 -19.63 -14.48
C ASP A 210 7.68 -18.66 -15.39
N VAL A 211 7.83 -18.87 -16.70
CA VAL A 211 7.19 -18.05 -17.72
C VAL A 211 6.11 -18.88 -18.41
N ASN A 212 4.86 -18.47 -18.20
CA ASN A 212 3.76 -18.92 -19.04
C ASN A 212 3.49 -17.85 -20.09
N GLU A 213 3.92 -18.11 -21.33
CA GLU A 213 3.80 -17.16 -22.44
C GLU A 213 2.36 -16.89 -22.90
N GLY A 214 1.41 -17.70 -22.47
CA GLY A 214 0.04 -17.65 -22.97
C GLY A 214 -0.06 -17.88 -24.48
N THR A 215 -1.23 -17.56 -25.03
CA THR A 215 -1.53 -17.69 -26.46
C THR A 215 -1.26 -16.39 -27.22
N VAL A 216 -0.85 -16.52 -28.48
CA VAL A 216 -0.72 -15.36 -29.37
C VAL A 216 -2.10 -14.86 -29.76
N ALA A 217 -2.35 -13.58 -29.52
CA ALA A 217 -3.58 -12.94 -29.92
C ALA A 217 -3.69 -12.86 -31.43
N THR A 218 -4.87 -13.16 -31.95
CA THR A 218 -5.20 -13.08 -33.37
C THR A 218 -6.31 -12.06 -33.57
N ILE A 219 -6.21 -11.25 -34.63
CA ILE A 219 -7.25 -10.30 -35.00
C ILE A 219 -8.45 -11.08 -35.53
N GLN A 220 -9.58 -11.04 -34.82
CA GLN A 220 -10.81 -11.73 -35.24
C GLN A 220 -11.61 -10.93 -36.27
N HIS A 221 -11.69 -9.61 -36.10
CA HIS A 221 -12.50 -8.76 -36.96
C HIS A 221 -11.95 -7.33 -36.97
N ILE A 222 -11.94 -6.71 -38.14
CA ILE A 222 -11.60 -5.29 -38.33
C ILE A 222 -12.87 -4.57 -38.77
N ASN A 223 -13.35 -3.64 -37.94
CA ASN A 223 -14.50 -2.80 -38.27
C ASN A 223 -14.02 -1.40 -38.66
N VAL A 224 -14.30 -0.97 -39.89
CA VAL A 224 -13.95 0.36 -40.39
C VAL A 224 -15.20 1.22 -40.48
N VAL A 225 -15.28 2.23 -39.59
CA VAL A 225 -16.42 3.16 -39.50
C VAL A 225 -16.09 4.47 -40.22
N GLY A 226 -17.06 5.04 -40.95
CA GLY A 226 -16.90 6.34 -41.63
C GLY A 226 -16.29 6.27 -43.03
N ASN A 227 -16.00 5.07 -43.55
CA ASN A 227 -15.61 4.87 -44.94
C ASN A 227 -16.84 5.00 -45.87
N THR A 228 -16.89 6.05 -46.67
CA THR A 228 -18.01 6.34 -47.59
C THR A 228 -17.67 6.14 -49.07
N ILE A 229 -16.39 5.98 -49.40
CA ILE A 229 -15.88 5.94 -50.77
C ILE A 229 -15.54 4.50 -51.19
N PHE A 230 -15.12 3.65 -50.25
CA PHE A 230 -14.73 2.26 -50.52
C PHE A 230 -15.66 1.29 -49.79
N SER A 231 -15.86 0.07 -50.32
CA SER A 231 -16.57 -0.97 -49.58
C SER A 231 -15.66 -1.54 -48.49
N THR A 232 -16.10 -1.54 -47.24
CA THR A 232 -15.41 -2.24 -46.15
C THR A 232 -15.60 -3.75 -46.32
N ARG A 233 -14.59 -4.42 -46.88
CA ARG A 233 -14.47 -5.87 -46.88
C ARG A 233 -13.04 -6.20 -46.51
N THR A 234 -12.85 -6.96 -45.44
CA THR A 234 -11.54 -7.45 -44.97
C THR A 234 -11.63 -8.96 -44.88
#